data_AF-A0A4S0NAQ6-F1
#
_entry.id   AF-A0A4S0NAQ6-F1
#
_cell.length_a   1.000
_cell.length_b   1.000
_cell.length_c   1.000
_cell.angle_alpha   90.00
_cell.angle_beta   90.00
_cell.angle_gamma   90.00
#
_symmetry.space_group_name_H-M   'P 1'
#
loop_
_entity.id
_entity.type
_entity.pdbx_description
1 polymer ?
#
loop_
_entity_poly.entity_id
_entity_poly.type
_entity_poly.pdbx_seq_one_letter_code
_entity_poly.pdbx_strand_id
1 'polypeptide(L)'
;MLFKRPVHRYGKTPEPVTPYQKAAQLWDERIGSSRLQARNWRLMALGCLALATGLSGGLVWQSMQSRVVPYVVEVDGFGETRAVAPAIRNYEPSDAQIAWHLGRFIQNVRSVSTDPVLVRQNWFAAYDFASDRAALFLNEYAKANDPFGQIGTRSVSVQVTSVVRASESSFQVKWTEQVFERGSLASTMRWTAILTIVIRSPSNTDQLRKNPLGVFINAIDWSRELDSAVPPPPFLRRSPPMKDKMSPIRAVLILSVSAAVVSACASKKVPPPEISYDAADFKPAAIEKAPERPIRIVEVPKPLPLPGQLQPESGKAEDKRPPEERVADANKAATQQPTKYGYVNAVQVYPFTDGALYQLYAAPERVTDIALQPGEKLTAVSAGDTVRWVIGDTASGTGDNQRTHVLVKPFAPGLATNVVITTDRRTYHLQLQSTEKTAMAAISWTYSQDQIIALRQRNAQAEAVTPVASNIALENLRFRYSISGDTPPWRPTRAFDDGSKVYIEFPRRIDQGEAPPLFIVGADGSSELVNYRVRGNYYIVDRLFAAAELRLGTKQQQVIRISRIDDRQPLRRISLFSRSSR
;
A
#
# COMPACT_ATOMS: atom_id res chain seq x y z
N MET A 1 72.84 0.74 68.97
CA MET A 1 72.75 0.25 67.58
C MET A 1 73.60 -1.01 67.46
N LEU A 2 72.98 -2.17 67.23
CA LEU A 2 73.69 -3.45 67.12
C LEU A 2 74.25 -3.65 65.70
N PHE A 3 75.57 -3.71 65.57
CA PHE A 3 76.25 -4.15 64.35
C PHE A 3 76.17 -5.69 64.24
N LYS A 4 75.53 -6.22 63.19
CA LYS A 4 75.60 -7.64 62.83
C LYS A 4 76.88 -7.89 62.02
N ARG A 5 77.75 -8.80 62.50
CA ARG A 5 78.94 -9.27 61.76
C ARG A 5 78.53 -10.15 60.57
N PRO A 6 79.18 -10.03 59.40
CA PRO A 6 78.96 -10.93 58.28
C PRO A 6 79.64 -12.28 58.55
N VAL A 7 78.87 -13.36 58.43
CA VAL A 7 79.38 -14.74 58.51
C VAL A 7 79.93 -15.12 57.13
N HIS A 8 81.25 -15.20 57.00
CA HIS A 8 81.88 -15.77 55.81
C HIS A 8 81.63 -17.29 55.77
N ARG A 9 80.78 -17.74 54.85
CA ARG A 9 80.70 -19.16 54.48
C ARG A 9 81.86 -19.48 53.53
N TYR A 10 82.80 -20.30 53.98
CA TYR A 10 83.74 -20.97 53.09
C TYR A 10 82.94 -21.82 52.09
N GLY A 11 83.21 -21.65 50.79
CA GLY A 11 82.53 -22.37 49.73
C GLY A 11 82.65 -23.88 49.94
N LYS A 12 81.54 -24.60 49.77
CA LYS A 12 81.56 -26.06 49.70
C LYS A 12 82.40 -26.45 48.48
N THR A 13 83.57 -27.03 48.69
CA THR A 13 84.34 -27.66 47.62
C THR A 13 83.49 -28.76 47.00
N PRO A 14 83.32 -28.82 45.66
CA PRO A 14 82.60 -29.90 45.02
C PRO A 14 83.26 -31.23 45.36
N GLU A 15 82.45 -32.25 45.68
CA GLU A 15 82.98 -33.60 45.90
C GLU A 15 83.73 -34.10 44.66
N PRO A 16 84.86 -34.81 44.82
CA PRO A 16 85.66 -35.28 43.70
C PRO A 16 84.85 -36.26 42.84
N VAL A 17 84.56 -35.84 41.60
CA VAL A 17 83.82 -36.63 40.62
C VAL A 17 84.68 -37.82 40.22
N THR A 18 84.16 -39.03 40.42
CA THR A 18 84.89 -40.24 40.03
C THR A 18 85.00 -40.33 38.51
N PRO A 19 86.03 -40.99 37.94
CA PRO A 19 86.17 -41.16 36.49
C PRO A 19 84.92 -41.78 35.85
N TYR A 20 84.23 -42.65 36.59
CA TYR A 20 82.95 -43.24 36.18
C TYR A 20 81.82 -42.21 36.08
N GLN A 21 81.68 -41.32 37.07
CA GLN A 21 80.69 -40.24 37.04
C GLN A 21 80.97 -39.23 35.92
N LYS A 22 82.24 -38.93 35.64
CA LYS A 22 82.64 -38.04 34.54
C LYS A 22 82.31 -38.65 33.17
N ALA A 23 82.49 -39.96 33.02
CA ALA A 23 82.11 -40.68 31.80
C ALA A 23 80.59 -40.71 31.59
N ALA A 24 79.80 -40.90 32.65
CA ALA A 24 78.34 -40.82 32.60
C ALA A 24 77.85 -39.41 32.21
N GLN A 25 78.46 -38.35 32.76
CA GLN A 25 78.14 -36.97 32.40
C GLN A 25 78.44 -36.67 30.92
N LEU A 26 79.57 -37.12 30.38
CA LEU A 26 79.90 -36.95 28.96
C LEU A 26 78.91 -37.68 28.03
N TRP A 27 78.41 -38.85 28.47
CA TRP A 27 77.37 -39.58 27.74
C TRP A 27 76.03 -38.85 27.76
N ASP A 28 75.64 -38.31 28.92
CA ASP A 28 74.43 -37.50 29.08
C ASP A 28 74.51 -36.17 28.33
N GLU A 29 75.67 -35.51 28.29
CA GLU A 29 75.89 -34.32 27.46
C GLU A 29 75.77 -34.64 25.96
N ARG A 30 76.30 -35.78 25.52
CA ARG A 30 76.31 -36.19 24.11
C ARG A 30 74.96 -36.67 23.59
N ILE A 31 74.17 -37.39 24.40
CA ILE A 31 72.93 -38.05 23.95
C ILE A 31 71.69 -37.61 24.74
N GLY A 32 71.83 -37.19 26.00
CA GLY A 32 70.70 -36.78 26.85
C GLY A 32 70.02 -35.51 26.35
N SER A 33 70.80 -34.51 25.90
CA SER A 33 70.29 -33.24 25.36
C SER A 33 69.44 -33.43 24.11
N SER A 34 69.90 -34.23 23.14
CA SER A 34 69.19 -34.51 21.89
C SER A 34 67.91 -35.32 22.12
N ARG A 35 67.91 -36.26 23.07
CA ARG A 35 66.71 -37.03 23.46
C ARG A 35 65.65 -36.17 24.13
N LEU A 36 66.05 -35.27 25.03
CA LEU A 36 65.14 -34.32 25.69
C LEU A 36 64.55 -33.34 24.68
N GLN A 37 65.37 -32.81 23.78
CA GLN A 37 64.92 -31.89 22.74
C GLN A 37 63.93 -32.57 21.79
N ALA A 38 64.20 -33.82 21.36
CA ALA A 38 63.28 -34.60 20.54
C ALA A 38 61.94 -34.88 21.26
N ARG A 39 61.97 -35.19 22.57
CA ARG A 39 60.75 -35.37 23.37
C ARG A 39 59.94 -34.07 23.46
N ASN A 40 60.62 -32.95 23.71
CA ASN A 40 59.97 -31.65 23.80
C ASN A 40 59.36 -31.21 22.46
N TRP A 41 60.04 -31.45 21.34
CA TRP A 41 59.49 -31.17 20.01
C TRP A 41 58.28 -32.05 19.68
N ARG A 42 58.29 -33.33 20.07
CA ARG A 42 57.12 -34.21 19.92
C ARG A 42 55.93 -33.72 20.74
N LEU A 43 56.16 -33.27 21.97
CA LEU A 43 55.10 -32.70 22.82
C LEU A 43 54.56 -31.39 22.24
N MET A 44 55.44 -30.51 21.74
CA MET A 44 55.03 -29.29 21.03
C MET A 44 54.18 -29.59 19.80
N ALA A 45 54.58 -30.56 18.98
CA ALA A 45 53.84 -30.95 17.78
C ALA A 45 52.44 -31.49 18.12
N LEU A 46 52.34 -32.35 19.17
CA LEU A 46 51.06 -32.86 19.66
C LEU A 46 50.18 -31.74 20.23
N GLY A 47 50.77 -30.78 20.95
CA GLY A 47 50.07 -29.60 21.46
C GLY A 47 49.49 -28.75 20.34
N CYS A 48 50.28 -28.43 19.32
CA CYS A 48 49.82 -27.68 18.15
C CYS A 48 48.71 -28.42 17.38
N LEU A 49 48.84 -29.75 17.23
CA LEU A 49 47.81 -30.57 16.57
C LEU A 49 46.48 -30.52 17.33
N ALA A 50 46.51 -30.67 18.66
CA ALA A 50 45.32 -30.61 19.51
C ALA A 50 44.63 -29.23 19.47
N LEU A 51 45.42 -28.16 19.41
CA LEU A 51 44.92 -26.79 19.31
C LEU A 51 44.27 -26.55 17.93
N ALA A 52 44.90 -27.03 16.86
CA ALA A 52 44.37 -26.92 15.49
C ALA A 52 43.07 -27.72 15.30
N THR A 53 42.98 -28.94 15.86
CA THR A 53 41.75 -29.74 15.81
C THR A 53 40.64 -29.12 16.66
N GLY A 54 40.97 -28.58 17.84
CA GLY A 54 40.02 -27.84 18.68
C GLY A 54 39.44 -26.60 17.99
N LEU A 55 40.29 -25.77 17.37
CA LEU A 55 39.87 -24.60 16.60
C LEU A 55 39.02 -24.97 15.38
N SER A 56 39.42 -26.01 14.64
CA SER A 56 38.66 -26.50 13.48
C SER A 56 37.28 -27.01 13.91
N GLY A 57 37.20 -27.76 15.02
CA GLY A 57 35.94 -28.21 15.60
C GLY A 57 35.04 -27.04 16.05
N GLY A 58 35.64 -26.02 16.69
CA GLY A 58 34.93 -24.80 17.07
C GLY A 58 34.35 -24.04 15.88
N LEU A 59 35.12 -23.93 14.79
CA LEU A 59 34.67 -23.30 13.53
C LEU A 59 33.53 -24.08 12.87
N VAL A 60 33.61 -25.42 12.85
CA VAL A 60 32.53 -26.27 12.33
C VAL A 60 31.26 -26.08 13.18
N TRP A 61 31.40 -26.11 14.51
CA TRP A 61 30.28 -25.90 15.43
C TRP A 61 29.62 -24.52 15.25
N GLN A 62 30.44 -23.47 15.09
CA GLN A 62 29.96 -22.12 14.82
C GLN A 62 29.31 -21.99 13.43
N SER A 63 29.85 -22.65 12.42
CA SER A 63 29.30 -22.67 11.05
C SER A 63 27.94 -23.38 10.99
N MET A 64 27.74 -24.40 11.81
CA MET A 64 26.45 -25.09 11.93
C MET A 64 25.37 -24.26 12.62
N GLN A 65 25.72 -23.13 13.24
CA GLN A 65 24.75 -22.24 13.88
C GLN A 65 24.30 -21.18 12.88
N SER A 66 23.19 -21.46 12.20
CA SER A 66 22.55 -20.45 11.35
C SER A 66 22.00 -19.32 12.23
N ARG A 67 22.61 -18.14 12.14
CA ARG A 67 22.06 -16.90 12.71
C ARG A 67 21.32 -16.17 11.60
N VAL A 68 20.01 -16.36 11.54
CA VAL A 68 19.15 -15.61 10.62
C VAL A 68 18.85 -14.25 11.26
N VAL A 69 19.26 -13.17 10.61
CA VAL A 69 18.91 -11.80 11.01
C VAL A 69 17.65 -11.40 10.26
N PRO A 70 16.50 -11.22 10.92
CA PRO A 70 15.26 -10.87 10.23
C PRO A 70 15.31 -9.43 9.71
N TYR A 71 14.85 -9.22 8.48
CA TYR A 71 14.60 -7.91 7.89
C TYR A 71 13.07 -7.73 7.79
N VAL A 72 12.53 -6.69 8.42
CA VAL A 72 11.11 -6.32 8.28
C VAL A 72 11.04 -5.27 7.17
N VAL A 73 10.19 -5.51 6.17
CA VAL A 73 9.86 -4.54 5.12
C VAL A 73 8.54 -3.90 5.49
N GLU A 74 8.53 -2.59 5.68
CA GLU A 74 7.30 -1.83 5.86
C GLU A 74 6.58 -1.77 4.50
N VAL A 75 5.40 -2.38 4.42
CA VAL A 75 4.54 -2.31 3.22
C VAL A 75 3.57 -1.17 3.46
N ASP A 76 3.80 -0.05 2.77
CA ASP A 76 2.88 1.07 2.78
C ASP A 76 1.57 0.68 2.06
N GLY A 77 0.47 1.37 2.32
CA GLY A 77 -0.90 1.00 1.87
C GLY A 77 -1.13 0.90 0.34
N PHE A 78 -0.08 1.06 -0.47
CA PHE A 78 -0.09 1.01 -1.94
C PHE A 78 0.79 -0.10 -2.55
N GLY A 79 1.41 -0.97 -1.74
CA GLY A 79 2.14 -2.15 -2.25
C GLY A 79 3.51 -1.87 -2.87
N GLU A 80 4.11 -0.69 -2.64
CA GLU A 80 5.52 -0.45 -2.97
C GLU A 80 6.45 -0.89 -1.81
N THR A 81 7.50 -1.63 -2.15
CA THR A 81 8.53 -2.09 -1.21
C THR A 81 9.61 -1.03 -1.02
N ARG A 82 9.63 -0.37 0.15
CA ARG A 82 10.74 0.53 0.55
C ARG A 82 11.67 -0.21 1.52
N ALA A 83 12.95 -0.30 1.18
CA ALA A 83 13.95 -1.00 2.00
C ALA A 83 14.62 -0.03 2.98
N VAL A 84 14.47 -0.22 4.31
CA VAL A 84 15.36 0.44 5.29
C VAL A 84 15.52 -0.34 6.61
N ALA A 85 16.79 -0.43 7.04
CA ALA A 85 17.35 -0.69 8.38
C ALA A 85 17.46 -2.15 8.91
N PRO A 86 18.65 -2.55 9.42
CA PRO A 86 18.82 -3.81 10.14
C PRO A 86 18.15 -3.76 11.52
N ALA A 87 17.54 -4.89 11.90
CA ALA A 87 16.69 -5.07 13.08
C ALA A 87 17.24 -4.39 14.35
N ILE A 88 16.51 -3.37 14.80
CA ILE A 88 16.48 -2.99 16.21
C ILE A 88 16.02 -4.23 16.96
N ARG A 89 16.77 -4.68 17.98
CA ARG A 89 16.51 -5.93 18.73
C ARG A 89 15.12 -6.01 19.39
N ASN A 90 14.31 -4.95 19.33
CA ASN A 90 13.00 -4.82 19.99
C ASN A 90 11.96 -4.21 19.03
N TYR A 91 11.76 -4.78 17.83
CA TYR A 91 10.69 -4.35 16.94
C TYR A 91 9.34 -4.88 17.44
N GLU A 92 8.42 -3.97 17.79
CA GLU A 92 7.02 -4.27 18.08
C GLU A 92 6.15 -3.81 16.89
N PRO A 93 5.38 -4.72 16.25
CA PRO A 93 4.47 -4.36 15.17
C PRO A 93 3.43 -3.33 15.61
N SER A 94 3.12 -2.37 14.73
CA SER A 94 2.09 -1.37 15.01
C SER A 94 0.68 -1.98 14.95
N ASP A 95 -0.27 -1.34 15.64
CA ASP A 95 -1.68 -1.78 15.64
C ASP A 95 -2.27 -1.85 14.23
N ALA A 96 -1.89 -0.94 13.34
CA ALA A 96 -2.34 -0.95 11.94
C ALA A 96 -1.80 -2.17 11.19
N GLN A 97 -0.53 -2.54 11.42
CA GLN A 97 0.09 -3.72 10.82
C GLN A 97 -0.58 -5.01 11.32
N ILE A 98 -0.82 -5.10 12.63
CA ILE A 98 -1.53 -6.23 13.24
C ILE A 98 -2.97 -6.29 12.69
N ALA A 99 -3.67 -5.16 12.65
CA ALA A 99 -5.05 -5.06 12.18
C ALA A 99 -5.20 -5.57 10.73
N TRP A 100 -4.23 -5.24 9.86
CA TRP A 100 -4.20 -5.74 8.49
C TRP A 100 -4.10 -7.27 8.43
N HIS A 101 -3.18 -7.88 9.20
CA HIS A 101 -3.04 -9.34 9.25
C HIS A 101 -4.28 -10.03 9.81
N LEU A 102 -4.89 -9.48 10.85
CA LEU A 102 -6.12 -10.04 11.43
C LEU A 102 -7.31 -9.94 10.48
N GLY A 103 -7.46 -8.83 9.76
CA GLY A 103 -8.46 -8.70 8.71
C GLY A 103 -8.25 -9.72 7.59
N ARG A 104 -7.00 -9.90 7.15
CA ARG A 104 -6.64 -10.88 6.13
C ARG A 104 -6.89 -12.33 6.58
N PHE A 105 -6.59 -12.64 7.83
CA PHE A 105 -6.88 -13.94 8.43
C PHE A 105 -8.38 -14.26 8.39
N ILE A 106 -9.24 -13.31 8.82
CA ILE A 106 -10.69 -13.49 8.77
C ILE A 106 -11.17 -13.69 7.33
N GLN A 107 -10.68 -12.90 6.37
CA GLN A 107 -11.00 -13.10 4.96
C GLN A 107 -10.62 -14.50 4.47
N ASN A 108 -9.41 -14.97 4.78
CA ASN A 108 -8.91 -16.26 4.34
C ASN A 108 -9.73 -17.44 4.91
N VAL A 109 -10.12 -17.37 6.19
CA VAL A 109 -10.86 -18.47 6.87
C VAL A 109 -12.35 -18.45 6.52
N ARG A 110 -12.95 -17.27 6.42
CA ARG A 110 -14.40 -17.12 6.27
C ARG A 110 -14.87 -17.03 4.82
N SER A 111 -13.98 -16.74 3.87
CA SER A 111 -14.34 -16.71 2.45
C SER A 111 -14.40 -18.11 1.84
N VAL A 112 -15.41 -18.35 1.02
CA VAL A 112 -15.55 -19.58 0.25
C VAL A 112 -15.70 -19.20 -1.22
N SER A 113 -14.69 -19.53 -2.02
CA SER A 113 -14.70 -19.30 -3.46
C SER A 113 -15.29 -20.49 -4.19
N THR A 114 -15.77 -20.23 -5.42
CA THR A 114 -16.14 -21.27 -6.38
C THR A 114 -14.92 -22.08 -6.86
N ASP A 115 -13.70 -21.55 -6.70
CA ASP A 115 -12.46 -22.22 -7.07
C ASP A 115 -11.86 -23.00 -5.88
N PRO A 116 -11.75 -24.34 -5.97
CA PRO A 116 -11.17 -25.17 -4.90
C PRO A 116 -9.71 -24.88 -4.60
N VAL A 117 -8.92 -24.44 -5.59
CA VAL A 117 -7.50 -24.14 -5.41
C VAL A 117 -7.36 -22.90 -4.54
N LEU A 118 -8.15 -21.86 -4.81
CA LEU A 118 -8.14 -20.63 -4.03
C LEU A 118 -8.61 -20.87 -2.58
N VAL A 119 -9.66 -21.67 -2.38
CA VAL A 119 -10.12 -22.03 -1.02
C VAL A 119 -9.00 -22.73 -0.26
N ARG A 120 -8.35 -23.72 -0.86
CA ARG A 120 -7.23 -24.43 -0.22
C ARG A 120 -6.07 -23.50 0.11
N GLN A 121 -5.71 -22.61 -0.80
CA GLN A 121 -4.63 -21.63 -0.61
C GLN A 121 -4.95 -20.66 0.53
N ASN A 122 -6.19 -20.17 0.61
CA ASN A 122 -6.64 -19.30 1.69
C ASN A 122 -6.52 -20.01 3.05
N TRP A 123 -6.93 -21.27 3.14
CA TRP A 123 -6.79 -22.05 4.37
C TRP A 123 -5.33 -22.26 4.78
N PHE A 124 -4.43 -22.59 3.85
CA PHE A 124 -3.00 -22.68 4.17
C PHE A 124 -2.43 -21.33 4.64
N ALA A 125 -2.79 -20.24 3.96
CA ALA A 125 -2.39 -18.91 4.38
C ALA A 125 -2.96 -18.52 5.75
N ALA A 126 -4.11 -19.05 6.17
CA ALA A 126 -4.64 -18.84 7.51
C ALA A 126 -3.84 -19.62 8.58
N TYR A 127 -3.42 -20.85 8.29
CA TYR A 127 -2.59 -21.65 9.20
C TYR A 127 -1.22 -21.02 9.46
N ASP A 128 -0.66 -20.27 8.49
CA ASP A 128 0.60 -19.55 8.65
C ASP A 128 0.55 -18.47 9.77
N PHE A 129 -0.65 -18.00 10.13
CA PHE A 129 -0.87 -17.05 11.23
C PHE A 129 -1.45 -17.70 12.49
N ALA A 130 -1.69 -19.01 12.51
CA ALA A 130 -2.32 -19.70 13.64
C ALA A 130 -1.26 -20.28 14.60
N SER A 131 -1.47 -20.13 15.91
CA SER A 131 -0.76 -20.94 16.91
C SER A 131 -1.32 -22.37 16.93
N ASP A 132 -0.67 -23.29 17.65
CA ASP A 132 -1.17 -24.67 17.83
C ASP A 132 -2.61 -24.70 18.37
N ARG A 133 -2.95 -23.77 19.29
CA ARG A 133 -4.29 -23.66 19.87
C ARG A 133 -5.31 -23.14 18.85
N ALA A 134 -4.94 -22.12 18.06
CA ALA A 134 -5.82 -21.60 17.01
C ALA A 134 -5.99 -22.61 15.86
N ALA A 135 -4.96 -23.37 15.52
CA ALA A 135 -5.02 -24.42 14.52
C ALA A 135 -6.02 -25.53 14.91
N LEU A 136 -6.06 -25.91 16.20
CA LEU A 136 -7.08 -26.83 16.71
C LEU A 136 -8.49 -26.28 16.52
N PHE A 137 -8.73 -25.00 16.85
CA PHE A 137 -10.02 -24.35 16.62
C PHE A 137 -10.39 -24.32 15.14
N LEU A 138 -9.43 -23.97 14.26
CA LEU A 138 -9.63 -23.95 12.81
C LEU A 138 -9.98 -25.34 12.25
N ASN A 139 -9.32 -26.39 12.75
CA ASN A 139 -9.62 -27.77 12.36
C ASN A 139 -11.04 -28.18 12.76
N GLU A 140 -11.46 -27.89 14.00
CA GLU A 140 -12.82 -28.18 14.46
C GLU A 140 -13.88 -27.37 13.69
N TYR A 141 -13.60 -26.09 13.43
CA TYR A 141 -14.45 -25.25 12.60
C TYR A 141 -14.55 -25.77 11.16
N ALA A 142 -13.44 -26.20 10.55
CA ALA A 142 -13.40 -26.78 9.22
C ALA A 142 -14.24 -28.06 9.12
N LYS A 143 -14.12 -28.96 10.13
CA LYS A 143 -14.93 -30.19 10.19
C LYS A 143 -16.42 -29.89 10.31
N ALA A 144 -16.79 -28.90 11.12
CA ALA A 144 -18.19 -28.55 11.37
C ALA A 144 -18.87 -27.86 10.16
N ASN A 145 -18.12 -27.06 9.40
CA ASN A 145 -18.69 -26.23 8.32
C ASN A 145 -18.37 -26.74 6.91
N ASP A 146 -17.47 -27.71 6.78
CA ASP A 146 -17.00 -28.31 5.52
C ASP A 146 -16.84 -27.29 4.38
N PRO A 147 -15.78 -26.47 4.41
CA PRO A 147 -15.56 -25.42 3.43
C PRO A 147 -15.33 -25.96 2.01
N PHE A 148 -15.04 -27.25 1.85
CA PHE A 148 -14.76 -27.88 0.55
C PHE A 148 -15.97 -28.59 -0.05
N GLY A 149 -16.92 -29.06 0.76
CA GLY A 149 -18.11 -29.77 0.28
C GLY A 149 -19.12 -28.91 -0.49
N GLN A 150 -19.07 -27.59 -0.34
CA GLN A 150 -20.03 -26.65 -0.97
C GLN A 150 -19.44 -25.86 -2.15
N ILE A 151 -18.25 -26.21 -2.62
CA ILE A 151 -17.59 -25.54 -3.73
C ILE A 151 -18.40 -25.73 -5.02
N GLY A 152 -18.67 -24.63 -5.73
CA GLY A 152 -19.44 -24.63 -6.98
C GLY A 152 -20.94 -24.33 -6.81
N THR A 153 -21.52 -24.59 -5.63
CA THR A 153 -22.95 -24.33 -5.37
C THR A 153 -23.18 -23.07 -4.55
N ARG A 154 -22.30 -22.83 -3.57
CA ARG A 154 -22.36 -21.70 -2.65
C ARG A 154 -21.00 -21.00 -2.59
N SER A 155 -20.99 -19.68 -2.65
CA SER A 155 -19.81 -18.86 -2.37
C SER A 155 -20.11 -17.85 -1.27
N VAL A 156 -19.07 -17.50 -0.51
CA VAL A 156 -19.17 -16.55 0.61
C VAL A 156 -18.11 -15.48 0.41
N SER A 157 -18.56 -14.24 0.23
CA SER A 157 -17.71 -13.06 0.17
C SER A 157 -17.66 -12.39 1.55
N VAL A 158 -16.46 -12.00 1.97
CA VAL A 158 -16.21 -11.45 3.30
C VAL A 158 -15.63 -10.05 3.16
N GLN A 159 -16.29 -9.07 3.77
CA GLN A 159 -15.82 -7.69 3.81
C GLN A 159 -15.60 -7.26 5.26
N VAL A 160 -14.33 -7.06 5.61
CA VAL A 160 -13.93 -6.59 6.94
C VAL A 160 -14.28 -5.11 7.06
N THR A 161 -15.09 -4.77 8.06
CA THR A 161 -15.60 -3.42 8.30
C THR A 161 -14.69 -2.65 9.25
N SER A 162 -14.18 -3.30 10.29
CA SER A 162 -13.33 -2.65 11.30
C SER A 162 -12.48 -3.68 12.02
N VAL A 163 -11.24 -3.29 12.37
CA VAL A 163 -10.36 -4.03 13.27
C VAL A 163 -9.82 -3.03 14.27
N VAL A 164 -10.12 -3.24 15.56
CA VAL A 164 -9.73 -2.34 16.64
C VAL A 164 -9.15 -3.13 17.80
N ARG A 165 -8.15 -2.54 18.48
CA ARG A 165 -7.55 -3.15 19.67
C ARG A 165 -8.54 -3.11 20.83
N ALA A 166 -8.80 -4.27 21.43
CA ALA A 166 -9.70 -4.44 22.56
C ALA A 166 -8.93 -4.56 23.90
N SER A 167 -7.72 -5.13 23.88
CA SER A 167 -6.81 -5.23 25.02
C SER A 167 -5.34 -5.23 24.56
N GLU A 168 -4.39 -5.42 25.48
CA GLU A 168 -2.96 -5.55 25.13
C GLU A 168 -2.68 -6.70 24.15
N SER A 169 -3.47 -7.77 24.21
CA SER A 169 -3.28 -8.97 23.36
C SER A 169 -4.53 -9.36 22.57
N SER A 170 -5.63 -8.60 22.64
CA SER A 170 -6.87 -8.94 21.94
C SER A 170 -7.35 -7.83 21.03
N PHE A 171 -7.93 -8.23 19.89
CA PHE A 171 -8.48 -7.33 18.88
C PHE A 171 -9.91 -7.73 18.58
N GLN A 172 -10.79 -6.73 18.47
CA GLN A 172 -12.14 -6.90 17.98
C GLN A 172 -12.16 -6.69 16.46
N VAL A 173 -12.66 -7.69 15.73
CA VAL A 173 -12.82 -7.64 14.27
C VAL A 173 -14.30 -7.70 13.93
N LYS A 174 -14.78 -6.76 13.12
CA LYS A 174 -16.14 -6.73 12.59
C LYS A 174 -16.12 -6.91 11.08
N TRP A 175 -17.00 -7.77 10.56
CA TRP A 175 -17.12 -7.98 9.12
C TRP A 175 -18.56 -8.33 8.71
N THR A 176 -18.82 -8.19 7.42
CA THR A 176 -20.06 -8.60 6.77
C THR A 176 -19.79 -9.76 5.82
N GLU A 177 -20.65 -10.77 5.85
CA GLU A 177 -20.62 -11.91 4.95
C GLU A 177 -21.78 -11.87 3.99
N GLN A 178 -21.49 -11.98 2.71
CA GLN A 178 -22.49 -12.10 1.66
C GLN A 178 -22.42 -13.51 1.09
N VAL A 179 -23.49 -14.28 1.29
CA VAL A 179 -23.61 -15.63 0.79
C VAL A 179 -24.31 -15.57 -0.57
N PHE A 180 -23.68 -16.15 -1.58
CA PHE A 180 -24.25 -16.32 -2.91
C PHE A 180 -24.52 -17.79 -3.17
N GLU A 181 -25.70 -18.09 -3.70
CA GLU A 181 -26.09 -19.42 -4.15
C GLU A 181 -26.37 -19.34 -5.64
N ARG A 182 -25.65 -20.14 -6.44
CA ARG A 182 -25.74 -20.12 -7.92
C ARG A 182 -25.65 -18.70 -8.53
N GLY A 183 -24.80 -17.85 -7.94
CA GLY A 183 -24.55 -16.47 -8.40
C GLY A 183 -25.56 -15.43 -7.93
N SER A 184 -26.61 -15.80 -7.20
CA SER A 184 -27.58 -14.85 -6.61
C SER A 184 -27.30 -14.65 -5.13
N LEU A 185 -27.42 -13.41 -4.64
CA LEU A 185 -27.25 -13.09 -3.21
C LEU A 185 -28.37 -13.75 -2.39
N ALA A 186 -28.01 -14.71 -1.54
CA ALA A 186 -28.93 -15.46 -0.70
C ALA A 186 -29.11 -14.81 0.67
N SER A 187 -28.03 -14.36 1.31
CA SER A 187 -28.11 -13.69 2.62
C SER A 187 -26.91 -12.77 2.87
N THR A 188 -27.12 -11.76 3.70
CA THR A 188 -26.05 -10.92 4.27
C THR A 188 -26.08 -11.06 5.79
N MET A 189 -24.94 -11.38 6.41
CA MET A 189 -24.81 -11.55 7.85
C MET A 189 -23.72 -10.64 8.40
N ARG A 190 -23.88 -10.15 9.63
CA ARG A 190 -22.86 -9.37 10.35
C ARG A 190 -22.24 -10.21 11.46
N TRP A 191 -20.94 -10.09 11.61
CA TRP A 191 -20.17 -10.88 12.57
C TRP A 191 -19.20 -9.99 13.34
N THR A 192 -19.00 -10.36 14.59
CA THR A 192 -17.96 -9.79 15.46
C THR A 192 -17.10 -10.94 15.99
N ALA A 193 -15.79 -10.76 15.97
CA ALA A 193 -14.81 -11.66 16.58
C ALA A 193 -13.95 -10.93 17.61
N ILE A 194 -13.50 -11.69 18.61
CA ILE A 194 -12.39 -11.32 19.49
C ILE A 194 -11.25 -12.30 19.19
N LEU A 195 -10.16 -11.76 18.66
CA LEU A 195 -8.95 -12.51 18.33
C LEU A 195 -7.86 -12.17 19.34
N THR A 196 -7.32 -13.17 20.02
CA THR A 196 -6.15 -12.99 20.90
C THR A 196 -4.89 -13.34 20.14
N ILE A 197 -3.87 -12.48 20.22
CA ILE A 197 -2.59 -12.62 19.52
C ILE A 197 -1.43 -12.88 20.47
N VAL A 198 -0.38 -13.49 19.95
CA VAL A 198 0.93 -13.64 20.58
C VAL A 198 1.99 -13.32 19.54
N ILE A 199 2.94 -12.45 19.88
CA ILE A 199 4.04 -12.08 19.00
C ILE A 199 5.22 -13.02 19.28
N ARG A 200 5.71 -13.72 18.25
CA ARG A 200 6.87 -14.60 18.30
C ARG A 200 7.81 -14.25 17.15
N SER A 201 9.03 -13.82 17.45
CA SER A 201 10.01 -13.50 16.41
C SER A 201 10.28 -14.74 15.52
N PRO A 202 10.22 -14.60 14.18
CA PRO A 202 10.48 -15.72 13.28
C PRO A 202 11.93 -16.19 13.44
N SER A 203 12.12 -17.50 13.62
CA SER A 203 13.45 -18.10 13.86
C SER A 203 14.07 -18.72 12.61
N ASN A 204 13.28 -18.86 11.54
CA ASN A 204 13.74 -19.44 10.28
C ASN A 204 13.22 -18.63 9.07
N THR A 205 13.87 -18.83 7.92
CA THR A 205 13.57 -18.09 6.68
C THR A 205 12.17 -18.36 6.14
N ASP A 206 11.62 -19.56 6.36
CA ASP A 206 10.27 -19.91 5.88
C ASP A 206 9.19 -19.19 6.69
N GLN A 207 9.34 -19.13 8.02
CA GLN A 207 8.49 -18.35 8.92
C GLN A 207 8.59 -16.86 8.62
N LEU A 208 9.79 -16.34 8.32
CA LEU A 208 9.96 -14.95 7.94
C LEU A 208 9.21 -14.62 6.64
N ARG A 209 9.21 -15.53 5.65
CA ARG A 209 8.49 -15.35 4.38
C ARG A 209 6.97 -15.33 4.57
N LYS A 210 6.46 -16.22 5.42
CA LYS A 210 5.02 -16.42 5.63
C LYS A 210 4.41 -15.41 6.62
N ASN A 211 5.13 -15.15 7.71
CA ASN A 211 4.70 -14.28 8.80
C ASN A 211 5.87 -13.40 9.27
N PRO A 212 6.20 -12.34 8.51
CA PRO A 212 7.38 -11.50 8.77
C PRO A 212 7.30 -10.73 10.10
N LEU A 213 6.09 -10.43 10.56
CA LEU A 213 5.86 -9.71 11.82
C LEU A 213 5.80 -10.63 13.04
N GLY A 214 5.77 -11.96 12.83
CA GLY A 214 5.67 -12.93 13.92
C GLY A 214 4.34 -12.86 14.68
N VAL A 215 3.26 -12.37 14.07
CA VAL A 215 1.95 -12.24 14.72
C VAL A 215 1.20 -13.56 14.60
N PHE A 216 1.01 -14.25 15.71
CA PHE A 216 0.24 -15.50 15.76
C PHE A 216 -1.07 -15.29 16.50
N ILE A 217 -2.17 -15.80 15.94
CA ILE A 217 -3.47 -15.84 16.59
C ILE A 217 -3.48 -17.05 17.52
N ASN A 218 -3.81 -16.82 18.79
CA ASN A 218 -3.77 -17.83 19.84
C ASN A 218 -5.17 -18.32 20.26
N ALA A 219 -6.15 -17.42 20.26
CA ALA A 219 -7.54 -17.76 20.54
C ALA A 219 -8.46 -17.01 19.60
N ILE A 220 -9.54 -17.67 19.19
CA ILE A 220 -10.53 -17.18 18.24
C ILE A 220 -11.88 -17.37 18.90
N ASP A 221 -12.62 -16.28 19.06
CA ASP A 221 -14.03 -16.30 19.41
C ASP A 221 -14.77 -15.42 18.40
N TRP A 222 -15.83 -15.92 17.81
CA TRP A 222 -16.69 -15.11 16.94
C TRP A 222 -18.15 -15.43 17.16
N SER A 223 -18.99 -14.42 16.97
CA SER A 223 -20.43 -14.53 17.08
C SER A 223 -21.10 -13.69 15.99
N ARG A 224 -22.26 -14.18 15.55
CA ARG A 224 -23.10 -13.44 14.61
C ARG A 224 -23.86 -12.37 15.38
N GLU A 225 -23.78 -11.12 14.93
CA GLU A 225 -24.64 -10.07 15.46
C GLU A 225 -26.08 -10.42 15.08
N LEU A 226 -26.96 -10.59 16.07
CA LEU A 226 -28.39 -10.73 15.79
C LEU A 226 -28.90 -9.39 15.27
N ASP A 227 -29.35 -9.37 14.02
CA ASP A 227 -30.23 -8.30 13.57
C ASP A 227 -31.47 -8.33 14.50
N SER A 228 -31.66 -7.28 15.29
CA SER A 228 -32.98 -6.98 15.84
C SER A 228 -33.90 -6.84 14.64
N ALA A 229 -34.79 -7.83 14.46
CA ALA A 229 -35.67 -7.94 13.31
C ALA A 229 -36.31 -6.59 12.99
N VAL A 230 -35.95 -6.00 11.85
CA VAL A 230 -36.85 -5.05 11.21
C VAL A 230 -38.11 -5.86 10.93
N PRO A 231 -39.30 -5.45 11.43
CA PRO A 231 -40.49 -6.24 11.27
C PRO A 231 -40.73 -6.46 9.77
N PRO A 232 -41.04 -7.69 9.33
CA PRO A 232 -41.45 -7.89 7.96
C PRO A 232 -42.69 -7.02 7.69
N PRO A 233 -42.82 -6.43 6.49
CA PRO A 233 -44.07 -5.77 6.11
C PRO A 233 -45.23 -6.75 6.33
N PRO A 234 -46.38 -6.29 6.85
CA PRO A 234 -47.44 -7.17 7.29
C PRO A 234 -47.91 -8.06 6.14
N PHE A 235 -47.74 -9.37 6.29
CA PHE A 235 -48.39 -10.36 5.44
C PHE A 235 -49.89 -10.20 5.62
N LEU A 236 -50.57 -9.65 4.61
CA LEU A 236 -52.02 -9.68 4.53
C LEU A 236 -52.46 -11.14 4.44
N ARG A 237 -53.05 -11.63 5.55
CA ARG A 237 -53.75 -12.91 5.63
C ARG A 237 -54.73 -13.02 4.46
N ARG A 238 -54.62 -14.11 3.68
CA ARG A 238 -55.73 -14.55 2.84
C ARG A 238 -56.86 -15.03 3.75
N SER A 239 -57.97 -14.30 3.76
CA SER A 239 -59.25 -14.75 4.30
C SER A 239 -60.01 -15.59 3.26
N PRO A 240 -60.84 -16.57 3.69
CA PRO A 240 -61.53 -17.53 2.81
C PRO A 240 -62.77 -16.90 2.14
N PRO A 241 -63.34 -17.53 1.09
CA PRO A 241 -64.49 -16.98 0.38
C PRO A 241 -65.77 -17.12 1.22
N MET A 242 -66.45 -16.00 1.47
CA MET A 242 -67.81 -15.99 1.98
C MET A 242 -68.80 -16.31 0.86
N LYS A 243 -69.63 -17.32 1.12
CA LYS A 243 -70.77 -17.72 0.30
C LYS A 243 -71.82 -16.61 0.27
N ASP A 244 -72.18 -16.18 -0.93
CA ASP A 244 -73.37 -15.38 -1.18
C ASP A 244 -74.63 -16.20 -0.84
N LYS A 245 -75.46 -15.64 0.03
CA LYS A 245 -76.91 -15.87 0.05
C LYS A 245 -77.55 -14.55 -0.35
N MET A 246 -78.18 -14.51 -1.52
CA MET A 246 -79.32 -13.63 -1.74
C MET A 246 -80.32 -14.32 -2.67
N SER A 247 -81.50 -14.59 -2.11
CA SER A 247 -82.71 -14.97 -2.85
C SER A 247 -83.44 -13.68 -3.28
N PRO A 248 -84.23 -13.71 -4.37
CA PRO A 248 -84.52 -12.56 -5.22
C PRO A 248 -85.90 -11.96 -4.95
N ILE A 249 -86.28 -10.91 -5.70
CA ILE A 249 -87.44 -10.91 -6.63
C ILE A 249 -87.89 -9.48 -7.02
N ARG A 250 -87.96 -9.29 -8.35
CA ARG A 250 -88.84 -8.43 -9.19
C ARG A 250 -88.69 -6.89 -9.03
N ALA A 251 -88.86 -6.07 -10.08
CA ALA A 251 -89.57 -6.27 -11.35
C ALA A 251 -89.18 -5.18 -12.39
N VAL A 252 -89.30 -5.56 -13.66
CA VAL A 252 -89.77 -4.78 -14.84
C VAL A 252 -88.82 -3.70 -15.40
N LEU A 253 -88.16 -3.94 -16.55
CA LEU A 253 -88.60 -3.73 -17.96
C LEU A 253 -88.64 -2.24 -18.37
N ILE A 254 -87.73 -1.83 -19.28
CA ILE A 254 -88.02 -1.16 -20.57
C ILE A 254 -86.76 -0.51 -21.20
N LEU A 255 -86.51 -0.95 -22.43
CA LEU A 255 -85.90 -0.32 -23.61
C LEU A 255 -84.43 0.17 -23.69
N SER A 256 -83.80 -0.40 -24.72
CA SER A 256 -83.09 0.26 -25.83
C SER A 256 -81.63 0.70 -25.68
N VAL A 257 -80.77 -0.12 -26.30
CA VAL A 257 -79.79 0.25 -27.33
C VAL A 257 -78.98 1.53 -27.07
N SER A 258 -77.74 1.35 -26.57
CA SER A 258 -76.55 2.05 -27.06
C SER A 258 -75.31 1.38 -26.50
N ALA A 259 -74.79 0.44 -27.29
CA ALA A 259 -73.45 -0.11 -27.12
C ALA A 259 -72.43 0.91 -27.64
N ALA A 260 -71.72 1.57 -26.73
CA ALA A 260 -70.46 2.25 -27.02
C ALA A 260 -69.56 2.18 -25.77
N VAL A 261 -68.98 0.99 -25.63
CA VAL A 261 -67.67 0.68 -25.06
C VAL A 261 -67.00 1.83 -24.31
N VAL A 262 -67.13 1.80 -22.97
CA VAL A 262 -66.15 2.39 -22.04
C VAL A 262 -64.85 1.61 -22.26
N SER A 263 -64.02 2.11 -23.19
CA SER A 263 -62.72 1.52 -23.46
C SER A 263 -61.77 2.01 -22.38
N ALA A 264 -61.33 1.04 -21.58
CA ALA A 264 -60.30 1.16 -20.57
C ALA A 264 -59.07 1.93 -21.09
N CYS A 265 -58.53 2.81 -20.24
CA CYS A 265 -57.11 3.17 -20.28
C CYS A 265 -56.29 1.94 -19.86
N ALA A 266 -56.22 0.94 -20.72
CA ALA A 266 -55.16 -0.06 -20.71
C ALA A 266 -54.01 0.54 -21.51
N SER A 267 -52.88 0.83 -20.87
CA SER A 267 -51.63 1.19 -21.54
C SER A 267 -51.29 0.11 -22.56
N LYS A 268 -51.67 0.33 -23.83
CA LYS A 268 -51.17 -0.48 -24.94
C LYS A 268 -49.66 -0.29 -24.95
N LYS A 269 -48.91 -1.40 -24.84
CA LYS A 269 -47.47 -1.42 -25.12
C LYS A 269 -47.28 -0.90 -26.54
N VAL A 270 -46.89 0.35 -26.69
CA VAL A 270 -46.55 0.93 -27.99
C VAL A 270 -45.21 0.28 -28.41
N PRO A 271 -45.20 -0.53 -29.49
CA PRO A 271 -43.96 -1.13 -29.97
C PRO A 271 -42.94 -0.04 -30.33
N PRO A 272 -41.63 -0.30 -30.18
CA PRO A 272 -40.62 0.68 -30.59
C PRO A 272 -40.75 1.01 -32.08
N PRO A 273 -40.44 2.24 -32.50
CA PRO A 273 -40.44 2.59 -33.93
C PRO A 273 -39.42 1.73 -34.69
N GLU A 274 -39.76 1.34 -35.92
CA GLU A 274 -38.84 0.61 -36.79
C GLU A 274 -37.71 1.53 -37.24
N ILE A 275 -36.50 1.35 -36.68
CA ILE A 275 -35.31 2.14 -37.03
C ILE A 275 -34.55 1.50 -38.20
N SER A 276 -34.01 2.34 -39.08
CA SER A 276 -32.99 1.91 -40.06
C SER A 276 -31.60 1.98 -39.42
N TYR A 277 -30.75 0.99 -39.70
CA TYR A 277 -29.33 1.05 -39.33
C TYR A 277 -28.63 2.20 -40.08
N ASP A 278 -27.76 2.93 -39.39
CA ASP A 278 -26.98 4.01 -39.99
C ASP A 278 -25.95 3.38 -40.97
N ALA A 279 -25.80 3.95 -42.18
CA ALA A 279 -24.97 3.37 -43.25
C ALA A 279 -23.45 3.54 -43.07
N ALA A 280 -23.01 4.08 -41.93
CA ALA A 280 -21.60 4.36 -41.65
C ALA A 280 -20.94 3.21 -40.88
N ASP A 281 -19.67 2.92 -41.18
CA ASP A 281 -18.92 1.81 -40.57
C ASP A 281 -18.80 1.95 -39.04
N PHE A 282 -19.13 0.87 -38.32
CA PHE A 282 -19.01 0.79 -36.86
C PHE A 282 -17.55 0.90 -36.42
N LYS A 283 -17.25 1.93 -35.60
CA LYS A 283 -15.94 2.07 -34.95
C LYS A 283 -16.05 1.64 -33.48
N PRO A 284 -15.35 0.57 -33.04
CA PRO A 284 -15.42 0.11 -31.66
C PRO A 284 -14.79 1.14 -30.72
N ALA A 285 -15.46 1.39 -29.59
CA ALA A 285 -14.94 2.28 -28.56
C ALA A 285 -13.71 1.66 -27.89
N ALA A 286 -12.57 2.36 -27.91
CA ALA A 286 -11.38 1.97 -27.16
C ALA A 286 -11.58 2.26 -25.67
N ILE A 287 -11.12 1.34 -24.80
CA ILE A 287 -11.09 1.55 -23.36
C ILE A 287 -9.97 2.55 -23.06
N GLU A 288 -10.34 3.82 -22.85
CA GLU A 288 -9.41 4.83 -22.35
C GLU A 288 -8.98 4.46 -20.92
N LYS A 289 -7.67 4.39 -20.69
CA LYS A 289 -7.10 4.18 -19.35
C LYS A 289 -7.54 5.35 -18.46
N ALA A 290 -8.12 5.03 -17.30
CA ALA A 290 -8.56 6.06 -16.37
C ALA A 290 -7.36 6.97 -16.01
N PRO A 291 -7.49 8.31 -16.12
CA PRO A 291 -6.41 9.22 -15.76
C PRO A 291 -6.06 9.05 -14.27
N GLU A 292 -4.77 9.13 -13.97
CA GLU A 292 -4.26 9.04 -12.60
C GLU A 292 -4.85 10.17 -11.76
N ARG A 293 -5.45 9.81 -10.62
CA ARG A 293 -6.11 10.80 -9.76
C ARG A 293 -5.05 11.63 -9.02
N PRO A 294 -5.27 12.95 -8.87
CA PRO A 294 -4.33 13.82 -8.16
C PRO A 294 -4.19 13.37 -6.71
N ILE A 295 -2.94 13.27 -6.24
CA ILE A 295 -2.63 12.90 -4.86
C ILE A 295 -2.89 14.11 -3.98
N ARG A 296 -3.75 13.96 -2.95
CA ARG A 296 -4.06 15.03 -2.01
C ARG A 296 -2.91 15.21 -1.02
N ILE A 297 -2.14 16.28 -1.20
CA ILE A 297 -1.12 16.71 -0.24
C ILE A 297 -1.87 17.28 0.97
N VAL A 298 -1.85 16.57 2.10
CA VAL A 298 -2.41 17.06 3.37
C VAL A 298 -1.32 17.89 4.05
N GLU A 299 -1.46 19.20 3.97
CA GLU A 299 -0.62 20.11 4.76
C GLU A 299 -0.99 19.93 6.24
N VAL A 300 0.00 19.63 7.08
CA VAL A 300 -0.20 19.59 8.53
C VAL A 300 -0.66 21.00 8.95
N PRO A 301 -1.85 21.15 9.57
CA PRO A 301 -2.34 22.47 9.94
C PRO A 301 -1.35 23.11 10.91
N LYS A 302 -0.67 24.16 10.45
CA LYS A 302 0.13 25.02 11.32
C LYS A 302 -0.85 25.67 12.30
N PRO A 303 -0.76 25.39 13.62
CA PRO A 303 -1.69 25.97 14.57
C PRO A 303 -1.57 27.49 14.50
N LEU A 304 -2.66 28.14 14.09
CA LEU A 304 -2.78 29.58 14.21
C LEU A 304 -2.90 29.89 15.70
N PRO A 305 -2.05 30.76 16.26
CA PRO A 305 -2.20 31.17 17.65
C PRO A 305 -3.57 31.85 17.83
N LEU A 306 -4.30 31.46 18.88
CA LEU A 306 -5.59 32.06 19.19
C LEU A 306 -5.41 33.56 19.51
N PRO A 307 -6.37 34.44 19.13
CA PRO A 307 -6.30 35.86 19.48
C PRO A 307 -6.15 36.03 21.00
N GLY A 308 -5.08 36.69 21.44
CA GLY A 308 -4.79 36.91 22.87
C GLY A 308 -3.81 35.93 23.52
N GLN A 309 -3.31 34.90 22.82
CA GLN A 309 -2.23 34.01 23.29
C GLN A 309 -0.81 34.48 22.92
N LEU A 310 -0.68 35.64 22.26
CA LEU A 310 0.62 36.25 22.04
C LEU A 310 1.12 36.77 23.39
N GLN A 311 2.04 36.03 24.03
CA GLN A 311 2.92 36.65 25.01
C GLN A 311 3.55 37.87 24.32
N PRO A 312 3.66 39.03 25.00
CA PRO A 312 4.48 40.13 24.49
C PRO A 312 5.82 39.53 24.08
N GLU A 313 6.32 39.83 22.88
CA GLU A 313 7.68 39.43 22.51
C GLU A 313 8.57 39.80 23.69
N SER A 314 9.23 38.80 24.29
CA SER A 314 10.28 39.08 25.26
C SER A 314 11.22 40.01 24.53
N GLY A 315 11.24 41.28 24.93
CA GLY A 315 11.93 42.33 24.19
C GLY A 315 13.33 41.81 23.88
N LYS A 316 13.68 41.73 22.60
CA LYS A 316 14.95 41.17 22.13
C LYS A 316 16.06 41.83 22.93
N ALA A 317 16.51 41.14 23.98
CA ALA A 317 17.61 41.62 24.78
C ALA A 317 18.77 41.74 23.81
N GLU A 318 19.31 42.95 23.68
CA GLU A 318 20.41 43.20 22.78
C GLU A 318 21.54 42.24 23.15
N ASP A 319 21.93 41.38 22.20
CA ASP A 319 22.92 40.35 22.45
C ASP A 319 24.30 41.01 22.58
N LYS A 320 24.70 41.29 23.82
CA LYS A 320 25.96 41.97 24.19
C LYS A 320 27.20 41.09 24.01
N ARG A 321 27.06 39.84 23.56
CA ARG A 321 28.20 38.93 23.37
C ARG A 321 29.11 39.40 22.24
N PRO A 322 30.43 39.14 22.34
CA PRO A 322 31.37 39.44 21.27
C PRO A 322 30.93 38.84 19.92
N PRO A 323 31.18 39.51 18.78
CA PRO A 323 30.83 38.99 17.45
C PRO A 323 31.37 37.58 17.18
N GLU A 324 32.56 37.26 17.68
CA GLU A 324 33.21 35.96 17.53
C GLU A 324 32.41 34.82 18.17
N GLU A 325 31.91 35.04 19.38
CA GLU A 325 31.09 34.06 20.11
C GLU A 325 29.75 33.83 19.41
N ARG A 326 29.14 34.90 18.87
CA ARG A 326 27.89 34.82 18.10
C ARG A 326 28.08 34.00 16.82
N VAL A 327 29.20 34.17 16.12
CA VAL A 327 29.53 33.38 14.92
C VAL A 327 29.79 31.92 15.29
N ALA A 328 30.52 31.66 16.37
CA ALA A 328 30.79 30.30 16.85
C ALA A 328 29.50 29.56 17.22
N ASP A 329 28.59 30.20 17.95
CA ASP A 329 27.27 29.64 18.30
C ASP A 329 26.42 29.38 17.07
N ALA A 330 26.36 30.32 16.13
CA ALA A 330 25.61 30.15 14.88
C ALA A 330 26.15 28.97 14.06
N ASN A 331 27.47 28.86 13.90
CA ASN A 331 28.09 27.74 13.21
C ASN A 331 27.80 26.43 13.93
N LYS A 332 27.95 26.38 15.25
CA LYS A 332 27.66 25.18 16.05
C LYS A 332 26.20 24.74 15.94
N ALA A 333 25.26 25.68 15.93
CA ALA A 333 23.83 25.40 15.75
C ALA A 333 23.49 24.94 14.33
N ALA A 334 24.20 25.44 13.32
CA ALA A 334 24.05 25.03 11.92
C ALA A 334 24.76 23.70 11.60
N THR A 335 25.69 23.24 12.44
CA THR A 335 26.44 21.99 12.22
C THR A 335 25.58 20.75 12.40
N GLN A 336 25.45 19.98 11.33
CA GLN A 336 24.85 18.65 11.30
C GLN A 336 25.92 17.60 11.57
N GLN A 337 25.83 16.97 12.74
CA GLN A 337 26.72 15.87 13.16
C GLN A 337 26.24 14.53 12.57
N PRO A 338 27.15 13.59 12.25
CA PRO A 338 26.76 12.26 11.82
C PRO A 338 26.03 11.54 12.96
N THR A 339 24.84 11.05 12.67
CA THR A 339 24.01 10.31 13.63
C THR A 339 24.08 8.82 13.34
N LYS A 340 23.94 8.00 14.39
CA LYS A 340 23.91 6.53 14.24
C LYS A 340 22.86 6.05 13.23
N TYR A 341 21.71 6.73 13.19
CA TYR A 341 20.58 6.39 12.32
C TYR A 341 20.68 7.01 10.91
N GLY A 342 21.63 7.93 10.68
CA GLY A 342 21.83 8.54 9.38
C GLY A 342 22.64 7.67 8.41
N TYR A 343 23.26 6.57 8.87
CA TYR A 343 24.01 5.67 8.00
C TYR A 343 23.10 4.71 7.24
N VAL A 344 23.22 4.70 5.91
CA VAL A 344 22.74 3.63 5.03
C VAL A 344 23.97 2.86 4.55
N ASN A 345 24.12 1.62 5.04
CA ASN A 345 25.38 0.87 4.92
C ASN A 345 26.56 1.68 5.51
N ALA A 346 27.63 1.89 4.73
CA ALA A 346 28.78 2.69 5.14
C ALA A 346 28.67 4.19 4.74
N VAL A 347 27.52 4.61 4.21
CA VAL A 347 27.29 5.97 3.71
C VAL A 347 26.45 6.75 4.71
N GLN A 348 26.97 7.87 5.22
CA GLN A 348 26.18 8.79 6.04
C GLN A 348 25.27 9.62 5.15
N VAL A 349 23.98 9.61 5.44
CA VAL A 349 22.98 10.35 4.69
C VAL A 349 22.44 11.50 5.53
N TYR A 350 22.67 12.73 5.07
CA TYR A 350 22.18 13.94 5.72
C TYR A 350 20.87 14.42 5.08
N PRO A 351 19.90 14.97 5.85
CA PRO A 351 18.81 15.74 5.27
C PRO A 351 19.37 17.07 4.76
N PHE A 352 19.23 17.35 3.46
CA PHE A 352 19.70 18.63 2.91
C PHE A 352 18.84 19.78 3.42
N THR A 353 19.51 20.76 4.03
CA THR A 353 18.96 22.05 4.43
C THR A 353 19.92 23.14 3.94
N ASP A 354 19.36 24.22 3.38
CA ASP A 354 20.16 25.35 2.95
C ASP A 354 20.82 26.06 4.15
N GLY A 355 22.08 26.50 3.99
CA GLY A 355 22.87 27.13 5.04
C GLY A 355 23.37 26.21 6.17
N ALA A 356 23.11 24.90 6.14
CA ALA A 356 23.62 23.95 7.14
C ALA A 356 25.10 23.59 6.90
N LEU A 357 25.84 23.28 7.97
CA LEU A 357 27.24 22.85 7.92
C LEU A 357 27.32 21.33 8.15
N TYR A 358 27.76 20.55 7.16
CA TYR A 358 27.79 19.08 7.28
C TYR A 358 29.15 18.59 7.79
N GLN A 359 29.16 17.90 8.93
CA GLN A 359 30.39 17.33 9.48
C GLN A 359 30.83 16.08 8.70
N LEU A 360 32.11 16.02 8.32
CA LEU A 360 32.76 14.90 7.67
C LEU A 360 34.01 14.50 8.46
N TYR A 361 34.10 13.22 8.83
CA TYR A 361 35.29 12.63 9.44
C TYR A 361 36.08 11.83 8.42
N ALA A 362 37.35 12.17 8.24
CA ALA A 362 38.27 11.46 7.35
C ALA A 362 39.50 10.98 8.14
N ALA A 363 40.29 10.08 7.57
CA ALA A 363 41.54 9.61 8.17
C ALA A 363 42.62 9.48 7.09
N PRO A 364 43.91 9.60 7.45
CA PRO A 364 45.00 9.32 6.53
C PRO A 364 44.86 7.91 5.92
N GLU A 365 45.34 7.74 4.68
CA GLU A 365 45.26 6.47 3.93
C GLU A 365 43.83 5.97 3.62
N ARG A 366 42.80 6.76 3.95
CA ARG A 366 41.39 6.48 3.63
C ARG A 366 40.83 7.61 2.79
N VAL A 367 40.22 7.26 1.65
CA VAL A 367 39.47 8.22 0.84
C VAL A 367 38.02 8.22 1.31
N THR A 368 37.46 9.40 1.59
CA THR A 368 36.03 9.57 1.86
C THR A 368 35.36 10.13 0.61
N ASP A 369 34.28 9.49 0.18
CA ASP A 369 33.48 9.90 -0.98
C ASP A 369 32.34 10.85 -0.58
N ILE A 370 32.10 11.91 -1.34
CA ILE A 370 30.98 12.83 -1.19
C ILE A 370 30.12 12.71 -2.45
N ALA A 371 28.98 12.02 -2.33
CA ALA A 371 28.13 11.70 -3.48
C ALA A 371 26.97 12.69 -3.61
N LEU A 372 27.00 13.54 -4.64
CA LEU A 372 26.00 14.57 -4.94
C LEU A 372 24.67 13.97 -5.44
N GLN A 373 23.65 14.77 -5.75
CA GLN A 373 22.41 14.21 -6.33
C GLN A 373 22.70 13.61 -7.73
N PRO A 374 22.08 12.47 -8.11
CA PRO A 374 22.10 12.03 -9.51
C PRO A 374 21.57 13.14 -10.45
N GLY A 375 22.28 13.37 -11.55
CA GLY A 375 22.00 14.40 -12.55
C GLY A 375 22.43 15.83 -12.17
N GLU A 376 23.02 16.03 -10.99
CA GLU A 376 23.56 17.33 -10.55
C GLU A 376 25.01 17.51 -11.05
N LYS A 377 25.31 18.69 -11.59
CA LYS A 377 26.61 19.00 -12.20
C LYS A 377 27.46 19.86 -11.27
N LEU A 378 28.68 19.41 -11.02
CA LEU A 378 29.66 20.16 -10.25
C LEU A 378 30.14 21.39 -11.04
N THR A 379 30.10 22.57 -10.40
CA THR A 379 30.62 23.82 -10.97
C THR A 379 31.98 24.16 -10.37
N ALA A 380 32.12 24.10 -9.03
CA ALA A 380 33.38 24.39 -8.36
C ALA A 380 33.46 23.73 -6.97
N VAL A 381 34.69 23.42 -6.54
CA VAL A 381 35.01 23.01 -5.16
C VAL A 381 36.05 23.98 -4.60
N SER A 382 35.80 24.52 -3.41
CA SER A 382 36.69 25.44 -2.70
C SER A 382 36.97 24.90 -1.31
N ALA A 383 38.24 24.80 -0.92
CA ALA A 383 38.63 24.30 0.40
C ALA A 383 39.55 25.29 1.11
N GLY A 384 39.43 25.41 2.43
CA GLY A 384 40.25 26.32 3.23
C GLY A 384 41.72 25.90 3.32
N ASP A 385 42.00 24.60 3.31
CA ASP A 385 43.36 24.04 3.37
C ASP A 385 43.52 22.97 2.29
N THR A 386 44.10 23.35 1.15
CA THR A 386 44.34 22.46 0.00
C THR A 386 45.73 21.82 0.02
N VAL A 387 46.61 22.24 0.92
CA VAL A 387 47.98 21.69 1.02
C VAL A 387 47.96 20.38 1.79
N ARG A 388 47.19 20.32 2.88
CA ARG A 388 47.10 19.14 3.75
C ARG A 388 45.86 18.29 3.48
N TRP A 389 45.01 18.71 2.55
CA TRP A 389 43.86 17.95 2.07
C TRP A 389 43.92 17.78 0.56
N VAL A 390 43.89 16.53 0.13
CA VAL A 390 43.75 16.16 -1.27
C VAL A 390 42.27 16.07 -1.59
N ILE A 391 41.85 16.79 -2.63
CA ILE A 391 40.47 16.81 -3.12
C ILE A 391 40.50 16.50 -4.61
N GLY A 392 39.61 15.62 -5.06
CA GLY A 392 39.39 15.37 -6.49
C GLY A 392 37.93 15.08 -6.75
N ASP A 393 37.52 15.13 -8.00
CA ASP A 393 36.16 14.81 -8.43
C ASP A 393 36.15 13.67 -9.46
N THR A 394 35.04 12.95 -9.51
CA THR A 394 34.80 11.89 -10.49
C THR A 394 33.30 11.75 -10.72
N ALA A 395 32.90 10.99 -11.73
CA ALA A 395 31.50 10.68 -12.00
C ALA A 395 31.28 9.17 -12.13
N SER A 396 30.13 8.70 -11.67
CA SER A 396 29.69 7.31 -11.82
C SER A 396 28.31 7.26 -12.50
N GLY A 397 27.99 6.16 -13.18
CA GLY A 397 26.72 6.01 -13.90
C GLY A 397 26.67 6.68 -15.28
N THR A 398 25.55 6.51 -15.97
CA THR A 398 25.32 7.02 -17.34
C THR A 398 23.93 7.64 -17.47
N GLY A 399 23.79 8.58 -18.42
CA GLY A 399 22.51 9.27 -18.68
C GLY A 399 21.97 10.02 -17.45
N ASP A 400 20.67 9.92 -17.21
CA ASP A 400 19.97 10.60 -16.12
C ASP A 400 20.37 10.09 -14.71
N ASN A 401 21.05 8.93 -14.65
CA ASN A 401 21.56 8.36 -13.40
C ASN A 401 23.04 8.69 -13.16
N GLN A 402 23.68 9.49 -14.02
CA GLN A 402 25.06 9.92 -13.80
C GLN A 402 25.14 10.75 -12.51
N ARG A 403 26.11 10.45 -11.67
CA ARG A 403 26.28 11.06 -10.34
C ARG A 403 27.71 11.57 -10.19
N THR A 404 27.85 12.83 -9.78
CA THR A 404 29.16 13.40 -9.45
C THR A 404 29.55 13.10 -8.01
N HIS A 405 30.83 12.81 -7.82
CA HIS A 405 31.47 12.45 -6.58
C HIS A 405 32.63 13.40 -6.31
N VAL A 406 32.79 13.83 -5.06
CA VAL A 406 33.97 14.59 -4.60
C VAL A 406 34.69 13.74 -3.56
N LEU A 407 35.93 13.37 -3.87
CA LEU A 407 36.78 12.53 -3.05
C LEU A 407 37.69 13.40 -2.19
N VAL A 408 37.73 13.14 -0.88
CA VAL A 408 38.56 13.89 0.07
C VAL A 408 39.47 12.95 0.85
N LYS A 409 40.72 13.38 1.06
CA LYS A 409 41.72 12.64 1.84
C LYS A 409 42.69 13.58 2.57
N PRO A 410 42.80 13.50 3.90
CA PRO A 410 43.78 14.27 4.67
C PRO A 410 45.19 13.66 4.58
N PHE A 411 46.21 14.48 4.73
CA PHE A 411 47.61 14.04 4.78
C PHE A 411 48.05 13.58 6.19
N ALA A 412 47.44 14.13 7.24
CA ALA A 412 47.78 13.86 8.64
C ALA A 412 46.53 13.89 9.53
N PRO A 413 46.53 13.20 10.69
CA PRO A 413 45.43 13.27 11.65
C PRO A 413 45.41 14.61 12.38
N GLY A 414 44.27 14.96 12.99
CA GLY A 414 44.13 16.18 13.80
C GLY A 414 43.95 17.48 13.00
N LEU A 415 43.75 17.37 11.68
CA LEU A 415 43.47 18.51 10.80
C LEU A 415 41.99 18.88 10.84
N ALA A 416 41.67 20.16 10.77
CA ALA A 416 40.32 20.67 10.57
C ALA A 416 40.32 21.71 9.45
N THR A 417 39.35 21.63 8.54
CA THR A 417 39.17 22.60 7.46
C THR A 417 37.71 22.64 7.02
N ASN A 418 37.35 23.57 6.15
CA ASN A 418 36.04 23.63 5.51
C ASN A 418 36.16 23.41 4.00
N VAL A 419 35.10 22.85 3.42
CA VAL A 419 34.95 22.70 1.96
C VAL A 419 33.59 23.23 1.55
N VAL A 420 33.56 24.03 0.49
CA VAL A 420 32.34 24.54 -0.15
C VAL A 420 32.26 23.94 -1.55
N ILE A 421 31.18 23.23 -1.83
CA ILE A 421 30.92 22.59 -3.13
C ILE A 421 29.74 23.32 -3.77
N THR A 422 29.93 23.85 -4.97
CA THR A 422 28.90 24.58 -5.72
C THR A 422 28.53 23.81 -6.99
N THR A 423 27.23 23.64 -7.22
CA THR A 423 26.68 22.88 -8.35
C THR A 423 25.71 23.75 -9.17
N ASP A 424 25.15 23.17 -10.23
CA ASP A 424 24.07 23.76 -11.02
C ASP A 424 22.73 23.88 -10.24
N ARG A 425 22.62 23.27 -9.06
CA ARG A 425 21.40 23.30 -8.24
C ARG A 425 21.56 24.00 -6.90
N ARG A 426 22.68 23.81 -6.21
CA ARG A 426 22.85 24.24 -4.81
C ARG A 426 24.31 24.34 -4.37
N THR A 427 24.50 24.83 -3.15
CA THR A 427 25.80 24.92 -2.49
C THR A 427 25.80 24.07 -1.23
N TYR A 428 26.85 23.26 -1.06
CA TYR A 428 27.07 22.45 0.12
C TYR A 428 28.23 23.02 0.94
N HIS A 429 28.02 23.20 2.24
CA HIS A 429 29.04 23.64 3.18
C HIS A 429 29.43 22.47 4.09
N LEU A 430 30.69 22.07 4.08
CA LEU A 430 31.19 20.95 4.84
C LEU A 430 32.27 21.38 5.83
N GLN A 431 32.27 20.76 7.00
CA GLN A 431 33.33 20.83 8.00
C GLN A 431 34.06 19.49 8.01
N LEU A 432 35.33 19.51 7.62
CA LEU A 432 36.17 18.32 7.53
C LEU A 432 37.05 18.23 8.78
N GLN A 433 37.08 17.06 9.40
CA GLN A 433 37.94 16.76 10.54
C GLN A 433 38.69 15.45 10.29
N SER A 434 40.02 15.48 10.47
CA SER A 434 40.86 14.30 10.34
C SER A 434 41.06 13.61 11.69
N THR A 435 40.84 12.30 11.73
CA THR A 435 41.13 11.43 12.89
C THR A 435 42.30 10.50 12.58
N GLU A 436 42.81 9.79 13.59
CA GLU A 436 43.92 8.84 13.42
C GLU A 436 43.57 7.66 12.51
N LYS A 437 42.39 7.05 12.68
CA LYS A 437 42.00 5.80 12.00
C LYS A 437 40.55 5.77 11.51
N THR A 438 39.69 6.61 12.08
CA THR A 438 38.24 6.58 11.84
C THR A 438 37.89 7.52 10.69
N ALA A 439 37.51 6.95 9.56
CA ALA A 439 37.00 7.69 8.41
C ALA A 439 35.57 7.23 8.08
N MET A 440 34.75 8.16 7.65
CA MET A 440 33.50 7.87 6.97
C MET A 440 33.84 7.34 5.57
N ALA A 441 33.16 6.29 5.11
CA ALA A 441 33.42 5.76 3.78
C ALA A 441 32.84 6.69 2.71
N ALA A 442 31.60 7.14 2.92
CA ALA A 442 31.00 8.16 2.07
C ALA A 442 29.93 8.99 2.81
N ILE A 443 29.58 10.13 2.23
CA ILE A 443 28.40 10.92 2.60
C ILE A 443 27.50 11.18 1.40
N SER A 444 26.21 11.39 1.65
CA SER A 444 25.24 11.83 0.65
C SER A 444 24.07 12.58 1.31
N TRP A 445 23.16 13.12 0.52
CA TRP A 445 22.00 13.85 1.03
C TRP A 445 20.67 13.29 0.55
N THR A 446 19.63 13.51 1.37
CA THR A 446 18.23 13.39 0.97
C THR A 446 17.62 14.76 0.74
N TYR A 447 16.78 14.88 -0.29
CA TYR A 447 16.18 16.13 -0.74
C TYR A 447 14.66 16.05 -0.60
N SER A 448 14.13 16.37 0.57
CA SER A 448 12.69 16.26 0.85
C SER A 448 11.84 17.29 0.11
N GLN A 449 12.37 18.51 -0.11
CA GLN A 449 11.67 19.56 -0.86
C GLN A 449 11.49 19.19 -2.35
N ASP A 450 12.49 18.57 -2.97
CA ASP A 450 12.43 18.15 -4.37
C ASP A 450 11.32 17.11 -4.61
N GLN A 451 11.07 16.22 -3.64
CA GLN A 451 9.99 15.23 -3.73
C GLN A 451 8.62 15.91 -3.78
N ILE A 452 8.40 16.94 -2.96
CA ILE A 452 7.13 17.69 -2.92
C ILE A 452 6.94 18.50 -4.21
N ILE A 453 8.00 19.09 -4.76
CA ILE A 453 7.95 19.82 -6.04
C ILE A 453 7.67 18.85 -7.20
N ALA A 454 8.32 17.69 -7.25
CA ALA A 454 8.05 16.66 -8.24
C ALA A 454 6.61 16.13 -8.15
N LEU A 455 6.08 15.95 -6.93
CA LEU A 455 4.68 15.61 -6.67
C LEU A 455 3.73 16.72 -7.17
N ARG A 456 4.04 17.99 -6.92
CA ARG A 456 3.26 19.13 -7.42
C ARG A 456 3.30 19.24 -8.94
N GLN A 457 4.46 19.03 -9.57
CA GLN A 457 4.60 19.03 -11.03
C GLN A 457 3.87 17.84 -11.65
N ARG A 458 3.92 16.66 -11.04
CA ARG A 458 3.16 15.48 -11.48
C ARG A 458 1.65 15.72 -11.36
N ASN A 459 1.19 16.31 -10.25
CA ASN A 459 -0.20 16.72 -10.09
C ASN A 459 -0.59 17.76 -11.15
N ALA A 460 0.24 18.77 -11.40
CA ALA A 460 -0.02 19.78 -12.43
C ALA A 460 -0.05 19.18 -13.85
N GLN A 461 0.81 18.19 -14.14
CA GLN A 461 0.78 17.44 -15.40
C GLN A 461 -0.45 16.53 -15.49
N ALA A 462 -0.86 15.86 -14.42
CA ALA A 462 -2.08 15.05 -14.37
C ALA A 462 -3.35 15.92 -14.50
N GLU A 463 -3.35 17.11 -13.90
CA GLU A 463 -4.40 18.12 -14.04
C GLU A 463 -4.42 18.68 -15.47
N ALA A 464 -3.26 18.95 -16.07
CA ALA A 464 -3.15 19.41 -17.47
C ALA A 464 -3.53 18.33 -18.50
N VAL A 465 -3.32 17.05 -18.17
CA VAL A 465 -3.73 15.89 -18.97
C VAL A 465 -5.18 15.48 -18.70
N THR A 466 -5.87 16.12 -17.74
CA THR A 466 -7.32 15.95 -17.58
C THR A 466 -7.99 16.55 -18.82
N PRO A 467 -8.58 15.74 -19.74
CA PRO A 467 -9.13 16.29 -20.96
C PRO A 467 -10.33 17.16 -20.60
N VAL A 468 -10.16 18.47 -20.75
CA VAL A 468 -11.26 19.45 -20.79
C VAL A 468 -12.09 19.09 -22.03
N ALA A 469 -13.02 18.16 -21.85
CA ALA A 469 -14.09 17.80 -22.80
C ALA A 469 -13.69 17.76 -24.30
N SER A 470 -12.48 17.31 -24.65
CA SER A 470 -11.94 17.46 -26.01
C SER A 470 -12.11 16.23 -26.91
N ASN A 471 -13.05 15.33 -26.62
CA ASN A 471 -13.37 14.18 -27.48
C ASN A 471 -14.81 14.16 -28.02
N ILE A 472 -15.60 15.23 -27.88
CA ILE A 472 -16.90 15.34 -28.57
C ILE A 472 -16.69 16.23 -29.80
N ALA A 473 -16.60 15.64 -30.98
CA ALA A 473 -16.68 16.41 -32.23
C ALA A 473 -18.09 16.99 -32.33
N LEU A 474 -18.26 18.27 -31.98
CA LEU A 474 -19.57 18.94 -31.94
C LEU A 474 -20.34 18.84 -33.26
N GLU A 475 -19.61 18.69 -34.36
CA GLU A 475 -20.09 18.49 -35.73
C GLU A 475 -20.83 17.16 -35.97
N ASN A 476 -20.65 16.15 -35.12
CA ASN A 476 -21.27 14.82 -35.27
C ASN A 476 -22.46 14.55 -34.33
N LEU A 477 -22.91 15.57 -33.59
CA LEU A 477 -24.03 15.43 -32.65
C LEU A 477 -25.39 15.36 -33.38
N ARG A 478 -26.12 14.27 -33.16
CA ARG A 478 -27.45 14.01 -33.74
C ARG A 478 -28.53 14.14 -32.67
N PHE A 479 -29.40 15.14 -32.83
CA PHE A 479 -30.52 15.42 -31.93
C PHE A 479 -31.81 14.73 -32.41
N ARG A 480 -31.80 13.40 -32.44
CA ARG A 480 -32.85 12.56 -33.06
C ARG A 480 -33.70 11.76 -32.06
N TYR A 481 -33.76 12.19 -30.80
CA TYR A 481 -34.56 11.55 -29.77
C TYR A 481 -35.64 12.49 -29.24
N SER A 482 -36.86 11.96 -29.11
CA SER A 482 -37.98 12.59 -28.41
C SER A 482 -38.13 12.02 -27.00
N ILE A 483 -38.53 12.87 -26.06
CA ILE A 483 -38.76 12.52 -24.66
C ILE A 483 -40.26 12.64 -24.37
N SER A 484 -40.88 11.55 -23.94
CA SER A 484 -42.32 11.41 -23.67
C SER A 484 -42.55 10.74 -22.30
N GLY A 485 -43.78 10.77 -21.79
CA GLY A 485 -44.13 10.23 -20.47
C GLY A 485 -44.21 11.31 -19.39
N ASP A 486 -44.01 10.90 -18.13
CA ASP A 486 -44.28 11.71 -16.94
C ASP A 486 -43.39 12.95 -16.81
N THR A 487 -43.79 13.93 -15.98
CA THR A 487 -43.07 15.20 -15.75
C THR A 487 -42.51 15.35 -14.32
N PRO A 488 -41.66 14.42 -13.85
CA PRO A 488 -41.00 14.56 -12.56
C PRO A 488 -39.82 15.56 -12.61
N PRO A 489 -39.32 16.04 -11.44
CA PRO A 489 -38.22 17.02 -11.38
C PRO A 489 -36.91 16.56 -12.02
N TRP A 490 -36.70 15.24 -12.11
CA TRP A 490 -35.53 14.62 -12.73
C TRP A 490 -35.71 14.38 -14.23
N ARG A 491 -36.78 14.87 -14.87
CA ARG A 491 -37.03 14.67 -16.29
C ARG A 491 -35.83 15.15 -17.13
N PRO A 492 -35.27 14.30 -18.03
CA PRO A 492 -34.22 14.73 -18.94
C PRO A 492 -34.66 15.93 -19.77
N THR A 493 -33.74 16.87 -19.98
CA THR A 493 -33.95 18.07 -20.79
C THR A 493 -33.79 17.77 -22.27
N ARG A 494 -32.82 16.90 -22.62
CA ARG A 494 -32.61 16.45 -24.00
C ARG A 494 -31.93 15.08 -24.04
N ALA A 495 -32.02 14.43 -25.19
CA ALA A 495 -31.21 13.26 -25.53
C ALA A 495 -30.66 13.40 -26.97
N PHE A 496 -29.40 13.03 -27.17
CA PHE A 496 -28.71 13.09 -28.47
C PHE A 496 -27.63 12.03 -28.54
N ASP A 497 -27.13 11.72 -29.74
CA ASP A 497 -26.03 10.77 -29.93
C ASP A 497 -24.91 11.33 -30.79
N ASP A 498 -23.72 10.72 -30.70
CA ASP A 498 -22.55 11.02 -31.55
C ASP A 498 -22.32 9.95 -32.64
N GLY A 499 -23.31 9.11 -32.89
CA GLY A 499 -23.22 7.94 -33.79
C GLY A 499 -22.66 6.67 -33.14
N SER A 500 -22.12 6.74 -31.92
CA SER A 500 -21.64 5.56 -31.16
C SER A 500 -22.27 5.46 -29.77
N LYS A 501 -22.45 6.61 -29.11
CA LYS A 501 -22.93 6.75 -27.74
C LYS A 501 -24.14 7.67 -27.70
N VAL A 502 -25.04 7.40 -26.76
CA VAL A 502 -26.19 8.27 -26.48
C VAL A 502 -25.93 9.05 -25.19
N TYR A 503 -26.14 10.35 -25.25
CA TYR A 503 -26.03 11.30 -24.14
C TYR A 503 -27.44 11.76 -23.76
N ILE A 504 -27.81 11.51 -22.51
CA ILE A 504 -29.07 11.96 -21.93
C ILE A 504 -28.73 13.07 -20.93
N GLU A 505 -29.15 14.30 -21.23
CA GLU A 505 -28.92 15.46 -20.37
C GLU A 505 -30.03 15.58 -19.34
N PHE A 506 -29.63 15.74 -18.08
CA PHE A 506 -30.51 16.02 -16.96
C PHE A 506 -30.38 17.47 -16.49
N PRO A 507 -31.35 17.98 -15.72
CA PRO A 507 -31.22 19.26 -15.03
C PRO A 507 -29.95 19.31 -14.16
N ARG A 508 -29.35 20.50 -14.03
CA ARG A 508 -28.06 20.69 -13.33
C ARG A 508 -28.02 20.22 -11.88
N ARG A 509 -29.17 20.02 -11.23
CA ARG A 509 -29.30 19.56 -9.84
C ARG A 509 -29.94 18.17 -9.70
N ILE A 510 -29.54 17.22 -10.57
CA ILE A 510 -29.95 15.80 -10.42
C ILE A 510 -29.38 15.15 -9.15
N ASP A 511 -28.29 15.69 -8.61
CA ASP A 511 -27.65 15.29 -7.36
C ASP A 511 -28.54 15.43 -6.11
N GLN A 512 -29.61 16.22 -6.18
CA GLN A 512 -30.56 16.42 -5.08
C GLN A 512 -31.67 15.37 -5.03
N GLY A 513 -31.77 14.49 -6.02
CA GLY A 513 -32.78 13.44 -6.13
C GLY A 513 -32.18 12.06 -6.35
N GLU A 514 -33.04 11.04 -6.39
CA GLU A 514 -32.64 9.67 -6.72
C GLU A 514 -32.49 9.52 -8.24
N ALA A 515 -31.37 8.94 -8.67
CA ALA A 515 -31.00 8.86 -10.07
C ALA A 515 -31.72 7.65 -10.73
N PRO A 516 -32.57 7.86 -11.76
CA PRO A 516 -33.39 6.79 -12.31
C PRO A 516 -32.55 5.75 -13.08
N PRO A 517 -32.78 4.44 -12.91
CA PRO A 517 -32.21 3.43 -13.79
C PRO A 517 -32.77 3.53 -15.22
N LEU A 518 -31.90 3.27 -16.20
CA LEU A 518 -32.21 3.29 -17.64
C LEU A 518 -32.39 1.88 -18.20
N PHE A 519 -33.52 1.64 -18.85
CA PHE A 519 -33.86 0.39 -19.52
C PHE A 519 -33.97 0.61 -21.02
N ILE A 520 -33.35 -0.23 -21.85
CA ILE A 520 -33.58 -0.22 -23.30
C ILE A 520 -34.78 -1.12 -23.62
N VAL A 521 -35.65 -0.67 -24.52
CA VAL A 521 -36.82 -1.43 -24.98
C VAL A 521 -36.47 -2.18 -26.27
N GLY A 522 -36.46 -3.51 -26.22
CA GLY A 522 -36.23 -4.39 -27.37
C GLY A 522 -37.40 -4.41 -28.35
N ALA A 523 -37.19 -4.99 -29.55
CA ALA A 523 -38.20 -5.07 -30.61
C ALA A 523 -39.47 -5.85 -30.19
N ASP A 524 -39.34 -6.77 -29.23
CA ASP A 524 -40.40 -7.55 -28.61
C ASP A 524 -41.11 -6.84 -27.43
N GLY A 525 -40.67 -5.63 -27.09
CA GLY A 525 -41.14 -4.87 -25.94
C GLY A 525 -40.60 -5.37 -24.59
N SER A 526 -39.54 -6.19 -24.59
CA SER A 526 -38.77 -6.51 -23.38
C SER A 526 -37.95 -5.30 -22.92
N SER A 527 -37.72 -5.18 -21.61
CA SER A 527 -36.92 -4.09 -21.03
C SER A 527 -35.63 -4.65 -20.46
N GLU A 528 -34.50 -4.24 -21.02
CA GLU A 528 -33.15 -4.68 -20.60
C GLU A 528 -32.48 -3.56 -19.82
N LEU A 529 -31.95 -3.86 -18.62
CA LEU A 529 -31.13 -2.91 -17.87
C LEU A 529 -29.77 -2.77 -18.54
N VAL A 530 -29.35 -1.54 -18.81
CA VAL A 530 -28.11 -1.28 -19.55
C VAL A 530 -27.10 -0.58 -18.66
N ASN A 531 -25.82 -0.92 -18.86
CA ASN A 531 -24.74 -0.22 -18.21
C ASN A 531 -24.62 1.20 -18.80
N TYR A 532 -24.70 2.21 -17.95
CA TYR A 532 -24.55 3.62 -18.31
C TYR A 532 -23.56 4.28 -17.35
N ARG A 533 -22.96 5.37 -17.80
CA ARG A 533 -22.00 6.15 -17.01
C ARG A 533 -22.59 7.51 -16.69
N VAL A 534 -22.51 7.94 -15.44
CA VAL A 534 -22.95 9.26 -15.01
C VAL A 534 -21.74 10.21 -15.00
N ARG A 535 -21.79 11.30 -15.76
CA ARG A 535 -20.75 12.34 -15.78
C ARG A 535 -21.38 13.72 -15.70
N GLY A 536 -21.25 14.38 -14.55
CA GLY A 536 -21.94 15.64 -14.28
C GLY A 536 -23.46 15.44 -14.34
N ASN A 537 -24.15 16.20 -15.18
CA ASN A 537 -25.58 16.08 -15.43
C ASN A 537 -25.93 15.19 -16.64
N TYR A 538 -25.00 14.37 -17.13
CA TYR A 538 -25.23 13.49 -18.28
C TYR A 538 -25.21 12.02 -17.89
N TYR A 539 -26.13 11.25 -18.47
CA TYR A 539 -25.98 9.80 -18.60
C TYR A 539 -25.42 9.49 -19.98
N ILE A 540 -24.37 8.68 -20.01
CA ILE A 540 -23.66 8.26 -21.22
C ILE A 540 -23.88 6.76 -21.39
N VAL A 541 -24.53 6.40 -22.49
CA VAL A 541 -24.83 5.03 -22.87
C VAL A 541 -23.92 4.65 -24.03
N ASP A 542 -23.15 3.58 -23.88
CA ASP A 542 -22.16 3.15 -24.88
C ASP A 542 -22.77 2.36 -26.07
N ARG A 543 -24.08 2.49 -26.30
CA ARG A 543 -24.80 1.92 -27.44
C ARG A 543 -25.96 2.79 -27.90
N LEU A 544 -26.24 2.78 -29.19
CA LEU A 544 -27.45 3.38 -29.78
C LEU A 544 -28.68 2.50 -29.51
N PHE A 545 -29.86 3.12 -29.43
CA PHE A 545 -31.12 2.42 -29.21
C PHE A 545 -32.31 3.07 -29.94
N ALA A 546 -33.35 2.27 -30.21
CA ALA A 546 -34.61 2.75 -30.79
C ALA A 546 -35.50 3.42 -29.74
N ALA A 547 -35.64 2.80 -28.57
CA ALA A 547 -36.37 3.35 -27.44
C ALA A 547 -35.73 2.91 -26.11
N ALA A 548 -35.77 3.80 -25.13
CA ALA A 548 -35.37 3.53 -23.75
C ALA A 548 -36.37 4.14 -22.78
N GLU A 549 -36.45 3.59 -21.58
CA GLU A 549 -37.31 4.03 -20.50
C GLU A 549 -36.49 4.27 -19.23
N LEU A 550 -36.66 5.45 -18.65
CA LEU A 550 -36.22 5.78 -17.30
C LEU A 550 -37.39 5.50 -16.36
N ARG A 551 -37.17 4.65 -15.35
CA ARG A 551 -38.22 4.26 -14.41
C ARG A 551 -37.76 4.55 -12.98
N LEU A 552 -38.57 5.25 -12.21
CA LEU A 552 -38.30 5.52 -10.79
C LEU A 552 -39.57 5.31 -9.96
N GLY A 553 -39.45 4.63 -8.81
CA GLY A 553 -40.56 4.35 -7.89
C GLY A 553 -40.93 2.86 -7.79
N THR A 554 -41.58 2.49 -6.68
CA THR A 554 -41.93 1.08 -6.36
C THR A 554 -43.41 0.76 -6.60
N LYS A 555 -44.34 1.59 -6.09
CA LYS A 555 -45.81 1.38 -6.21
C LYS A 555 -46.45 2.17 -7.36
N GLN A 556 -46.02 3.41 -7.56
CA GLN A 556 -46.36 4.23 -8.72
C GLN A 556 -45.04 4.56 -9.42
N GLN A 557 -44.79 3.87 -10.52
CA GLN A 557 -43.58 4.08 -11.30
C GLN A 557 -43.78 5.31 -12.18
N GLN A 558 -42.90 6.30 -11.99
CA GLN A 558 -42.74 7.39 -12.92
C GLN A 558 -41.93 6.86 -14.10
N VAL A 559 -42.50 6.95 -15.30
CA VAL A 559 -41.88 6.40 -16.53
C VAL A 559 -41.71 7.51 -17.54
N ILE A 560 -40.45 7.73 -17.94
CA ILE A 560 -40.11 8.62 -19.04
C ILE A 560 -39.54 7.77 -20.17
N ARG A 561 -40.12 7.88 -21.35
CA ARG A 561 -39.70 7.15 -22.55
C ARG A 561 -38.96 8.08 -23.50
N ILE A 562 -37.75 7.67 -23.88
CA ILE A 562 -36.89 8.30 -24.87
C ILE A 562 -36.97 7.46 -26.13
N SER A 563 -37.49 8.02 -27.23
CA SER A 563 -37.66 7.31 -28.51
C SER A 563 -36.97 8.05 -29.64
N ARG A 564 -36.33 7.31 -30.53
CA ARG A 564 -35.77 7.87 -31.76
C ARG A 564 -36.91 8.27 -32.73
N ILE A 565 -36.77 9.40 -33.41
CA ILE A 565 -37.82 9.99 -34.28
C ILE A 565 -37.54 9.86 -35.78
N ASP A 566 -36.60 9.00 -36.17
CA ASP A 566 -36.25 8.78 -37.57
C ASP A 566 -37.29 7.87 -38.25
N ASP A 567 -38.47 8.40 -38.57
CA ASP A 567 -39.56 7.64 -39.19
C ASP A 567 -39.50 7.67 -40.72
N ARG A 568 -39.64 6.47 -41.32
CA ARG A 568 -40.25 6.29 -42.64
C ARG A 568 -41.73 6.69 -42.54
N GLN A 569 -42.18 7.61 -43.40
CA GLN A 569 -43.59 7.87 -43.60
C GLN A 569 -44.32 6.55 -43.95
N PRO A 570 -45.42 6.20 -43.26
CA PRO A 570 -46.22 5.05 -43.66
C PRO A 570 -46.85 5.33 -45.02
N LEU A 571 -46.59 4.45 -45.99
CA LEU A 571 -47.21 4.48 -47.32
C LEU A 571 -48.74 4.60 -47.18
N ARG A 572 -49.29 5.73 -47.64
CA ARG A 572 -50.73 5.94 -47.81
C ARG A 572 -51.28 4.77 -48.61
N ARG A 573 -52.09 3.92 -47.96
CA ARG A 573 -52.94 2.94 -48.63
C ARG A 573 -53.93 3.72 -49.50
N ILE A 574 -53.67 3.79 -50.80
CA ILE A 574 -54.64 4.31 -51.77
C ILE A 574 -55.75 3.27 -51.86
N SER A 575 -56.92 3.61 -51.34
CA SER A 575 -58.15 2.84 -51.47
C SER A 575 -58.61 2.84 -52.93
N LEU A 576 -58.44 1.71 -53.61
CA LEU A 576 -59.15 1.39 -54.86
C LEU A 576 -60.59 1.04 -54.50
N PHE A 577 -61.56 1.93 -54.77
CA PHE A 577 -62.93 1.56 -55.15
C PHE A 577 -63.69 2.74 -55.81
N SER A 578 -63.95 2.57 -57.11
CA SER A 578 -65.14 2.89 -57.90
C SER A 578 -65.77 4.30 -57.89
N ARG A 579 -65.86 4.91 -59.09
CA ARG A 579 -67.15 5.37 -59.62
C ARG A 579 -67.20 5.34 -61.15
N SER A 580 -68.16 4.56 -61.66
CA SER A 580 -68.73 4.63 -63.00
C SER A 580 -69.66 5.85 -63.11
N SER A 581 -69.55 6.60 -64.22
CA SER A 581 -70.53 7.48 -64.91
C SER A 581 -69.72 8.54 -65.69
N ARG A 582 -69.84 8.78 -66.99
CA ARG A 582 -70.88 8.54 -68.01
C ARG A 582 -70.22 8.17 -69.33
#